data_AF-A0A351VMN8-F1
#
_entry.id   AF-A0A351VMN8-F1
#
_cell.length_a   1.000
_cell.length_b   1.000
_cell.length_c   1.000
_cell.angle_alpha   90.00
_cell.angle_beta   90.00
_cell.angle_gamma   90.00
#
_symmetry.space_group_name_H-M   'P 1'
#
loop_
_entity.id
_entity.type
_entity.pdbx_description
1 polymer ?
#
loop_
_entity_poly.entity_id
_entity_poly.type
_entity_poly.pdbx_seq_one_letter_code
_entity_poly.pdbx_strand_id
1 'polypeptide(L)'
;MPLYSYRCNCGKEQDQFFKIAEKPDTVPCKCGGQARKVLSAGLVIGDDMPAWMRHPEALGCLQCSGDKNKIKTRSDYNRYLKKNNIVEQSTRREI
;
A
#
# COMPACT_ATOMS: atom_id res chain seq x y z
N MET A 1 -23.43 -4.46 7.10
CA MET A 1 -23.16 -5.37 5.97
C MET A 1 -21.81 -5.01 5.36
N PRO A 2 -20.98 -5.98 4.93
CA PRO A 2 -19.71 -5.70 4.27
C PRO A 2 -19.90 -4.88 2.97
N LEU A 3 -19.01 -3.92 2.76
CA LEU A 3 -18.92 -3.15 1.52
C LEU A 3 -17.93 -3.83 0.58
N TYR A 4 -18.31 -4.01 -0.69
CA TYR A 4 -17.46 -4.58 -1.71
C TYR A 4 -17.35 -3.64 -2.91
N SER A 5 -16.13 -3.37 -3.33
CA SER A 5 -15.84 -2.55 -4.52
C SER A 5 -15.71 -3.43 -5.76
N TYR A 6 -16.31 -3.00 -6.86
CA TYR A 6 -16.22 -3.67 -8.17
C TYR A 6 -15.78 -2.67 -9.23
N ARG A 7 -14.87 -3.10 -10.11
CA ARG A 7 -14.36 -2.28 -11.22
C ARG A 7 -14.70 -2.92 -12.56
N CYS A 8 -15.25 -2.12 -13.45
CA CYS A 8 -15.49 -2.52 -14.84
C CYS A 8 -14.34 -2.07 -15.74
N ASN A 9 -14.18 -2.72 -16.89
CA ASN A 9 -13.20 -2.34 -17.91
C ASN A 9 -13.44 -0.93 -18.49
N CYS A 10 -14.66 -0.39 -18.36
CA CYS A 10 -14.95 1.01 -18.71
C CYS A 10 -14.32 2.04 -17.74
N GLY A 11 -13.60 1.58 -16.71
CA GLY A 11 -12.93 2.42 -15.72
C GLY A 11 -13.80 2.86 -14.55
N LYS A 12 -15.11 2.57 -14.57
CA LYS A 12 -16.02 2.89 -13.46
C LYS A 12 -15.88 1.89 -12.32
N GLU A 13 -15.81 2.42 -11.11
CA GLU A 13 -15.86 1.67 -9.85
C GLU A 13 -17.23 1.88 -9.19
N GLN A 14 -17.75 0.83 -8.56
CA GLN A 14 -19.00 0.88 -7.82
C GLN A 14 -18.90 0.04 -6.56
N ASP A 15 -19.43 0.59 -5.47
CA ASP A 15 -19.45 -0.05 -4.18
C ASP A 15 -20.86 -0.57 -3.88
N GLN A 16 -20.95 -1.82 -3.45
CA GLN A 16 -22.23 -2.44 -3.10
C GLN A 16 -22.11 -3.23 -1.79
N PHE A 17 -23.20 -3.21 -1.02
CA PHE A 17 -23.32 -3.98 0.19
C PHE A 17 -23.89 -5.36 -0.12
N PHE A 18 -23.14 -6.41 0.20
CA PHE A 18 -23.62 -7.79 0.09
C PHE A 18 -23.44 -8.51 1.43
N LYS A 19 -24.30 -9.49 1.71
CA LYS A 19 -23.97 -10.47 2.74
C LYS A 19 -22.82 -11.33 2.26
N ILE A 20 -22.05 -11.90 3.18
CA ILE A 20 -20.89 -12.75 2.85
C ILE A 20 -21.32 -13.94 1.97
N ALA A 21 -22.46 -14.56 2.29
CA ALA A 21 -23.01 -15.70 1.54
C ALA A 21 -23.59 -15.35 0.16
N GLU A 22 -23.95 -14.09 -0.07
CA GLU A 22 -24.66 -13.64 -1.27
C GLU A 22 -23.76 -12.80 -2.19
N LYS A 23 -22.44 -12.75 -1.92
CA LYS A 23 -21.48 -11.92 -2.65
C LYS A 23 -21.20 -12.52 -4.03
N PRO A 24 -21.65 -11.89 -5.14
CA PRO A 24 -21.30 -12.36 -6.47
C PRO A 24 -19.84 -12.02 -6.81
N ASP A 25 -19.22 -12.72 -7.76
CA ASP A 25 -17.88 -12.37 -8.24
C ASP A 25 -17.90 -11.26 -9.31
N THR A 26 -19.03 -11.10 -9.99
CA THR A 26 -19.27 -10.03 -10.96
C THR A 26 -20.62 -9.36 -10.74
N VAL A 27 -20.68 -8.05 -11.01
CA VAL A 27 -21.91 -7.26 -10.95
C VAL A 27 -22.11 -6.48 -12.25
N PRO A 28 -23.35 -6.26 -12.71
CA PRO A 28 -23.61 -5.49 -13.91
C PRO A 28 -23.15 -4.04 -13.74
N CYS A 29 -22.48 -3.52 -14.76
CA CYS A 29 -22.10 -2.11 -14.86
C CYS A 29 -23.08 -1.36 -15.75
N LYS A 30 -23.27 -0.06 -15.50
CA LYS A 30 -24.14 0.82 -16.32
C LYS A 30 -23.73 0.91 -17.80
N CYS A 31 -22.50 0.53 -18.16
CA CYS A 31 -22.05 0.48 -19.55
C CYS A 31 -22.48 -0.79 -20.29
N GLY A 32 -23.24 -1.70 -19.64
CA GLY A 32 -23.62 -3.01 -20.19
C GLY A 32 -22.58 -4.11 -19.97
N GLY A 33 -21.39 -3.77 -19.45
CA GLY A 33 -20.34 -4.73 -19.12
C GLY A 33 -20.50 -5.37 -17.73
N GLN A 34 -19.61 -6.31 -17.41
CA GLN A 34 -19.49 -6.90 -16.07
C GLN A 34 -18.34 -6.24 -15.31
N ALA A 35 -18.58 -5.84 -14.06
CA ALA A 35 -17.57 -5.34 -13.14
C ALA A 35 -17.08 -6.47 -12.23
N ARG A 36 -15.77 -6.58 -12.03
CA ARG A 36 -15.15 -7.61 -11.19
C ARG A 36 -14.81 -7.06 -9.82
N LYS A 37 -14.87 -7.90 -8.80
CA LYS A 37 -14.50 -7.51 -7.44
C LYS A 37 -13.05 -7.01 -7.38
N VAL A 38 -12.84 -5.83 -6.81
CA VAL A 38 -11.53 -5.30 -6.47
C VAL A 38 -11.15 -5.85 -5.10
N LEU A 39 -10.09 -6.65 -5.06
CA LEU A 39 -9.47 -7.04 -3.79
C LEU A 39 -8.51 -5.93 -3.39
N SER A 40 -8.97 -4.99 -2.56
CA SER A 40 -8.07 -4.10 -1.86
C SER A 40 -7.55 -4.81 -0.60
N ALA A 41 -6.25 -5.07 -0.56
CA ALA A 41 -5.61 -5.39 0.70
C ALA A 41 -5.59 -4.08 1.51
N GLY A 42 -6.42 -4.00 2.54
CA GLY A 42 -6.29 -2.95 3.55
C GLY A 42 -4.99 -3.17 4.31
N LEU A 43 -3.88 -2.66 3.77
CA LEU A 43 -2.59 -2.74 4.45
C LEU A 43 -2.61 -1.69 5.58
N VAL A 44 -2.87 -2.14 6.80
CA VAL A 44 -2.43 -1.38 7.98
C VAL A 44 -0.93 -1.61 8.09
N ILE A 45 -0.14 -0.70 7.52
CA ILE A 45 1.31 -0.69 7.74
C ILE A 45 1.52 -0.11 9.13
N GLY A 46 1.82 -0.97 10.12
CA GLY A 46 2.29 -0.51 11.41
C GLY A 46 3.56 0.34 11.24
N ASP A 47 3.65 1.43 11.98
CA ASP A 47 4.83 2.31 11.97
C ASP A 47 6.00 1.74 12.78
N ASP A 48 5.81 0.55 13.34
CA ASP A 48 6.82 -0.18 14.08
C ASP A 48 8.03 -0.50 13.22
N MET A 49 9.19 -0.18 13.79
CA MET A 49 10.47 -0.53 13.19
C MET A 49 10.71 -2.04 13.33
N PRO A 50 11.09 -2.74 12.24
CA PRO A 50 11.38 -4.16 12.31
C PRO A 50 12.50 -4.45 13.29
N ALA A 51 12.44 -5.59 13.98
CA ALA A 51 13.34 -5.90 15.10
C ALA A 51 14.84 -5.79 14.74
N TRP A 52 15.22 -6.22 13.54
CA TRP A 52 16.60 -6.16 13.07
C TRP A 52 17.14 -4.72 12.93
N MET A 53 16.27 -3.74 12.67
CA MET A 53 16.66 -2.33 12.51
C MET A 53 16.80 -1.62 13.87
N ARG A 54 16.42 -2.28 14.98
CA ARG A 54 16.68 -1.77 16.33
C ARG A 54 18.15 -1.93 16.74
N HIS A 55 18.93 -2.72 15.99
CA HIS A 55 20.35 -2.88 16.27
C HIS A 55 21.11 -1.59 15.88
N PRO A 56 21.92 -1.03 16.80
CA PRO A 56 22.64 0.22 16.55
C PRO A 56 23.66 0.09 15.40
N GLU A 57 24.19 -1.11 15.16
CA GLU A 57 25.10 -1.40 14.06
C GLU A 57 24.40 -1.25 12.69
N ALA A 58 23.18 -1.78 12.57
CA ALA A 58 22.38 -1.66 11.35
C ALA A 58 22.03 -0.20 11.04
N LEU A 59 21.68 0.59 12.06
CA LEU A 59 21.44 2.02 11.92
C LEU A 59 22.72 2.82 11.66
N GLY A 60 23.86 2.41 12.23
CA GLY A 60 25.16 3.06 12.03
C GLY A 60 25.71 2.88 10.61
N CYS A 61 25.36 1.79 9.93
CA CYS A 61 25.65 1.62 8.50
C CYS A 61 24.80 2.52 7.60
N LEU A 62 23.60 2.92 8.05
CA LEU A 62 22.66 3.75 7.30
C LEU A 62 22.82 5.24 7.58
N GLN A 63 23.04 5.62 8.84
CA GLN A 63 23.16 7.00 9.29
C GLN A 63 24.60 7.31 9.70
N CYS A 64 25.23 8.27 9.03
CA CYS A 64 26.53 8.78 9.46
C CYS A 64 26.41 9.55 10.78
N SER A 65 27.48 9.62 11.59
CA SER A 65 27.48 10.24 12.92
C SER A 65 27.07 11.73 12.96
N GLY A 66 26.96 12.40 11.82
CA GLY A 66 26.50 13.79 11.69
C GLY A 66 25.01 13.98 11.36
N ASP A 67 24.24 12.89 11.21
CA ASP A 67 22.82 12.99 10.86
C ASP A 67 21.98 13.52 12.03
N LYS A 68 21.25 14.61 11.78
CA LYS A 68 20.52 15.37 12.82
C LYS A 68 19.34 14.61 13.43
N ASN A 69 18.76 13.65 12.70
CA ASN A 69 17.56 12.93 13.13
C ASN A 69 17.81 11.42 13.14
N LYS A 70 17.85 10.81 14.34
CA LYS A 70 17.90 9.35 14.47
C LYS A 70 16.59 8.73 13.98
N ILE A 71 16.69 7.70 13.14
CA ILE A 71 15.54 6.94 12.66
C ILE A 71 14.94 6.18 13.84
N LYS A 72 13.67 6.45 14.17
CA LYS A 72 12.94 5.80 15.27
C LYS A 72 11.81 4.92 14.77
N THR A 73 11.12 5.34 13.72
CA THR A 73 9.98 4.62 13.16
C THR A 73 10.21 4.22 11.72
N ARG A 74 9.36 3.32 11.21
CA ARG A 74 9.39 2.91 9.81
C ARG A 74 9.16 4.09 8.85
N SER A 75 8.31 5.05 9.24
CA SER A 75 8.06 6.26 8.48
C SER A 75 9.31 7.15 8.40
N ASP A 76 10.05 7.29 9.49
CA ASP A 76 11.34 8.02 9.49
C ASP A 76 12.36 7.34 8.59
N TYR A 77 12.43 6.01 8.63
CA TYR A 77 13.28 5.22 7.75
C TYR A 77 12.95 5.44 6.27
N ASN A 78 11.68 5.30 5.89
CA ASN A 78 11.24 5.53 4.51
C ASN A 78 11.48 6.97 4.05
N ARG A 79 11.29 7.95 4.95
CA ARG A 79 11.59 9.36 4.67
C ARG A 79 13.08 9.58 4.44
N TYR A 80 13.94 8.96 5.26
CA TYR A 80 15.39 9.03 5.12
C TYR A 80 15.84 8.45 3.77
N LEU A 81 15.35 7.26 3.41
CA LEU A 81 15.67 6.60 2.15
C LEU A 81 15.27 7.45 0.93
N LYS A 82 14.07 8.05 0.97
CA LYS A 82 13.60 8.94 -0.10
C LYS A 82 14.44 10.21 -0.20
N LYS A 83 14.80 10.82 0.94
CA LYS A 83 15.60 12.05 0.98
C LYS A 83 17.01 11.82 0.43
N ASN A 84 17.60 10.66 0.72
CA ASN A 84 18.94 10.31 0.27
C ASN A 84 18.98 9.55 -1.06
N ASN A 85 17.82 9.39 -1.71
CA ASN A 85 17.68 8.72 -3.01
C ASN A 85 18.25 7.29 -3.04
N ILE A 86 18.15 6.57 -1.92
CA ILE A 86 18.71 5.22 -1.73
C ILE A 86 17.82 4.12 -2.34
N VAL A 87 16.53 4.42 -2.56
CA VAL A 87 15.57 3.47 -3.16
C VAL A 87 15.21 3.92 -4.56
N GLU A 88 15.35 3.02 -5.54
CA GLU A 88 14.83 3.24 -6.89
C GLU A 88 13.33 3.55 -6.81
N GLN A 89 12.95 4.73 -7.30
CA GLN A 89 11.56 5.00 -7.61
C GLN A 89 11.22 4.10 -8.80
N SER A 90 10.49 3.01 -8.56
CA SER A 90 9.97 2.19 -9.64
C SER A 90 9.08 3.08 -10.50
N THR A 91 9.63 3.60 -11.59
CA THR A 91 8.85 4.25 -12.63
C THR A 91 7.91 3.18 -13.15
N ARG A 92 6.61 3.33 -12.88
CA ARG A 92 5.57 2.53 -13.55
C ARG A 92 5.77 2.77 -15.04
N ARG A 93 6.37 1.80 -15.74
CA ARG A 93 6.23 1.70 -17.19
C ARG A 93 4.78 1.34 -17.44
N GLU A 94 4.00 2.31 -17.88
CA GLU A 94 2.68 2.07 -18.47
C GLU A 94 2.92 1.20 -19.73
N ILE A 95 2.38 -0.01 -19.71
CA ILE A 95 2.24 -0.89 -20.89
C ILE A 95 0.76 -0.87 -21.25
#